data_AF-A0AAW0VZH3-F1
#
_entry.id   AF-A0AAW0VZH3-F1
#
_cell.length_a   1.000
_cell.length_b   1.000
_cell.length_c   1.000
_cell.angle_alpha   90.00
_cell.angle_beta   90.00
_cell.angle_gamma   90.00
#
_symmetry.space_group_name_H-M   'P 1'
#
loop_
_entity.id
_entity.type
_entity.pdbx_description
1 polymer ?
#
loop_
_entity_poly.entity_id
_entity_poly.type
_entity_poly.pdbx_seq_one_letter_code
_entity_poly.pdbx_strand_id
1 'polypeptide(L)'
;EIELYEKLLNVISKSDDVSEATRLLRSGAPMEPVGQWSVYPLSLAITSNRLKIINLLVAAGAPLTTTIHGVNLLTLAWLTPDVTIPVQVAITRVFLHVLQYELGQINNLPTTSKGVDNNIVSTLRGGVKGLIVTLQGDTPWMVCWSPGMSVEMLTELMVQ
;
A
#
# COMPACT_ATOMS: atom_id res chain seq x y z
N GLU A 1 6.56 13.34 -20.23
CA GLU A 1 6.54 12.46 -19.04
C GLU A 1 7.05 13.17 -17.78
N ILE A 2 8.33 13.58 -17.72
CA ILE A 2 8.91 14.28 -16.55
C ILE A 2 8.14 15.56 -16.17
N GLU A 3 7.79 16.41 -17.15
CA GLU A 3 7.03 17.65 -16.88
C GLU A 3 5.61 17.37 -16.32
N LEU A 4 4.96 16.30 -16.78
CA LEU A 4 3.65 15.90 -16.24
C LEU A 4 3.77 15.38 -14.81
N TYR A 5 4.86 14.67 -14.52
CA TYR A 5 5.17 14.17 -13.19
C TYR A 5 5.40 15.31 -12.20
N GLU A 6 6.24 16.28 -12.58
CA GLU A 6 6.50 17.46 -11.76
C GLU A 6 5.21 18.24 -11.47
N LYS A 7 4.35 18.44 -12.50
CA LYS A 7 3.04 19.07 -12.32
C LYS A 7 2.17 18.28 -11.36
N LEU A 8 2.15 16.95 -11.47
CA LEU A 8 1.40 16.08 -10.57
C LEU A 8 1.89 16.25 -9.13
N LEU A 9 3.20 16.16 -8.88
CA LEU A 9 3.77 16.35 -7.54
C LEU A 9 3.46 17.75 -6.97
N ASN A 10 3.52 18.79 -7.80
CA ASN A 10 3.20 20.15 -7.39
C ASN A 10 1.73 20.33 -6.99
N VAL A 11 0.80 19.69 -7.71
CA VAL A 11 -0.63 19.67 -7.33
C VAL A 11 -0.78 18.99 -5.97
N ILE A 12 -0.23 17.78 -5.80
CA ILE A 12 -0.31 17.03 -4.53
C ILE A 12 0.29 17.81 -3.36
N SER A 13 1.44 18.46 -3.59
CA SER A 13 2.12 19.24 -2.56
C SER A 13 1.29 20.45 -2.13
N LYS A 14 0.69 21.18 -3.06
CA LYS A 14 0.04 22.48 -2.78
C LYS A 14 -1.45 22.38 -2.49
N SER A 15 -2.17 21.40 -3.06
CA SER A 15 -3.61 21.30 -2.97
C SER A 15 -4.12 19.85 -2.97
N ASP A 16 -5.42 19.68 -2.71
CA ASP A 16 -6.14 18.42 -2.87
C ASP A 16 -7.06 18.51 -4.12
N ASP A 17 -6.55 19.15 -5.19
CA ASP A 17 -7.29 19.36 -6.44
C ASP A 17 -7.34 18.08 -7.28
N VAL A 18 -8.39 17.30 -7.01
CA VAL A 18 -8.68 16.03 -7.70
C VAL A 18 -8.90 16.24 -9.19
N SER A 19 -9.50 17.36 -9.62
CA SER A 19 -9.84 17.59 -11.03
C SER A 19 -8.57 17.75 -11.85
N GLU A 20 -7.63 18.57 -11.35
CA GLU A 20 -6.34 18.76 -12.01
C GLU A 20 -5.48 17.50 -11.94
N ALA A 21 -5.42 16.83 -10.79
CA ALA A 21 -4.73 15.55 -10.67
C ALA A 21 -5.30 14.50 -11.65
N THR A 22 -6.62 14.41 -11.78
CA THR A 22 -7.28 13.51 -12.73
C THR A 22 -6.91 13.84 -14.17
N ARG A 23 -6.88 15.12 -14.54
CA ARG A 23 -6.48 15.56 -15.87
C ARG A 23 -5.04 15.15 -16.19
N LEU A 24 -4.13 15.32 -15.23
CA LEU A 24 -2.73 14.94 -15.37
C LEU A 24 -2.56 13.43 -15.52
N LEU A 25 -3.23 12.63 -14.68
CA LEU A 25 -3.20 11.16 -14.78
C LEU A 25 -3.76 10.67 -16.12
N ARG A 26 -4.88 11.23 -16.60
CA ARG A 26 -5.44 10.91 -17.93
C ARG A 26 -4.55 11.32 -19.09
N SER A 27 -3.68 12.30 -18.87
CA SER A 27 -2.67 12.72 -19.84
C SER A 27 -1.41 11.85 -19.83
N GLY A 28 -1.39 10.80 -19.00
CA GLY A 28 -0.25 9.88 -18.88
C GLY A 28 0.83 10.36 -17.90
N ALA A 29 0.47 11.15 -16.88
CA ALA A 29 1.40 11.42 -15.78
C ALA A 29 1.78 10.09 -15.09
N PRO A 30 3.08 9.80 -14.89
CA PRO A 30 3.50 8.55 -14.30
C PRO A 30 3.13 8.47 -12.82
N MET A 31 2.86 7.25 -12.35
CA MET A 31 2.55 6.96 -10.93
C MET A 31 3.78 6.51 -10.14
N GLU A 32 4.92 6.40 -10.82
CA GLU A 32 6.22 6.05 -10.26
C GLU A 32 7.20 7.21 -10.46
N PRO A 33 8.24 7.32 -9.62
CA PRO A 33 9.23 8.38 -9.75
C PRO A 33 9.98 8.30 -11.08
N VAL A 34 10.05 9.44 -11.77
CA VAL A 34 10.78 9.57 -13.04
C VAL A 34 11.73 10.77 -13.00
N GLY A 35 12.85 10.64 -13.72
CA GLY A 35 13.86 11.69 -13.79
C GLY A 35 14.64 11.84 -12.49
N GLN A 36 14.70 13.07 -11.96
CA GLN A 36 15.44 13.39 -10.72
C GLN A 36 14.61 13.22 -9.45
N TRP A 37 13.31 12.96 -9.59
CA TRP A 37 12.41 12.78 -8.47
C TRP A 37 12.51 11.34 -7.96
N SER A 38 12.65 11.18 -6.65
CA SER A 38 12.64 9.87 -5.98
C SER A 38 11.36 9.61 -5.16
N VAL A 39 10.51 10.62 -5.02
CA VAL A 39 9.27 10.54 -4.24
C VAL A 39 8.16 9.93 -5.09
N TYR A 40 7.37 9.02 -4.52
CA TYR A 40 6.19 8.46 -5.16
C TYR A 40 4.97 9.36 -4.94
N PRO A 41 4.06 9.54 -5.91
CA PRO A 41 2.92 10.45 -5.75
C PRO A 41 2.00 10.05 -4.59
N LEU A 42 1.77 8.74 -4.41
CA LEU A 42 0.92 8.23 -3.33
C LEU A 42 1.52 8.51 -1.95
N SER A 43 2.85 8.36 -1.82
CA SER A 43 3.54 8.66 -0.57
C SER A 43 3.49 10.16 -0.21
N LEU A 44 3.67 11.04 -1.22
CA LEU A 44 3.53 12.47 -1.04
C LEU A 44 2.11 12.87 -0.65
N ALA A 45 1.10 12.22 -1.24
CA ALA A 45 -0.29 12.46 -0.91
C ALA A 45 -0.61 12.08 0.55
N ILE A 46 -0.02 11.00 1.07
CA ILE A 46 -0.15 10.59 2.47
C ILE A 46 0.46 11.65 3.39
N THR A 47 1.73 12.00 3.20
CA THR A 47 2.44 12.96 4.08
C THR A 47 1.88 14.37 3.96
N SER A 48 1.27 14.72 2.82
CA SER A 48 0.60 16.02 2.60
C SER A 48 -0.90 16.01 2.94
N ASN A 49 -1.42 14.93 3.55
CA ASN A 49 -2.83 14.79 3.95
C ASN A 49 -3.87 14.99 2.83
N ARG A 50 -3.55 14.54 1.61
CA ARG A 50 -4.41 14.71 0.43
C ARG A 50 -5.38 13.54 0.27
N LEU A 51 -6.34 13.41 1.19
CA LEU A 51 -7.25 12.26 1.25
C LEU A 51 -7.94 11.98 -0.09
N LYS A 52 -8.42 13.00 -0.81
CA LYS A 52 -9.13 12.77 -2.06
C LYS A 52 -8.17 12.32 -3.17
N ILE A 53 -6.98 12.91 -3.23
CA ILE A 53 -5.92 12.46 -4.14
C ILE A 53 -5.46 11.04 -3.80
N ILE A 54 -5.34 10.65 -2.53
CA ILE A 54 -5.03 9.27 -2.13
C ILE A 54 -6.05 8.31 -2.75
N ASN A 55 -7.34 8.59 -2.57
CA ASN A 55 -8.41 7.77 -3.13
C ASN A 55 -8.33 7.70 -4.66
N LEU A 56 -8.03 8.82 -5.32
CA LEU A 56 -7.83 8.86 -6.77
C LEU A 56 -6.66 7.99 -7.22
N LEU A 57 -5.49 8.13 -6.59
CA LEU A 57 -4.29 7.39 -6.95
C LEU A 57 -4.45 5.89 -6.72
N VAL A 58 -5.06 5.49 -5.60
CA VAL A 58 -5.37 4.07 -5.31
C VAL A 58 -6.34 3.52 -6.35
N ALA A 59 -7.41 4.26 -6.67
CA ALA A 59 -8.38 3.85 -7.70
C ALA A 59 -7.76 3.78 -9.09
N ALA A 60 -6.74 4.60 -9.37
CA ALA A 60 -6.01 4.60 -10.62
C ALA A 60 -4.94 3.49 -10.70
N GLY A 61 -4.76 2.69 -9.65
CA GLY A 61 -3.83 1.56 -9.63
C GLY A 61 -2.41 1.93 -9.21
N ALA A 62 -2.22 3.02 -8.45
CA ALA A 62 -0.91 3.38 -7.93
C ALA A 62 -0.33 2.24 -7.06
N PRO A 63 0.99 1.96 -7.16
CA PRO A 63 1.61 0.84 -6.47
C PRO A 63 1.56 0.99 -4.94
N LEU A 64 0.93 0.01 -4.28
CA LEU A 64 0.81 -0.03 -2.81
C LEU A 64 2.05 -0.60 -2.12
N THR A 65 2.93 -1.24 -2.88
CA THR A 65 4.21 -1.82 -2.43
C THR A 65 5.32 -0.78 -2.28
N THR A 66 4.99 0.50 -2.50
CA THR A 66 5.93 1.62 -2.39
C THR A 66 6.56 1.68 -1.00
N THR A 67 7.89 1.83 -0.96
CA THR A 67 8.64 2.05 0.29
C THR A 67 9.47 3.33 0.22
N ILE A 68 9.44 4.15 1.27
CA ILE A 68 10.35 5.28 1.47
C ILE A 68 11.35 4.91 2.56
N HIS A 69 12.64 4.91 2.27
CA HIS A 69 13.69 4.55 3.24
C HIS A 69 13.44 3.21 3.96
N GLY A 70 12.85 2.23 3.25
CA GLY A 70 12.48 0.92 3.82
C GLY A 70 11.16 0.89 4.61
N VAL A 71 10.46 2.03 4.70
CA VAL A 71 9.16 2.15 5.37
C VAL A 71 8.04 1.98 4.35
N ASN A 72 7.14 1.01 4.56
CA ASN A 72 5.95 0.81 3.72
C ASN A 72 4.89 1.90 3.96
N LEU A 73 3.90 2.00 3.06
CA LEU A 73 2.84 3.03 3.13
C LEU A 73 2.00 2.99 4.41
N LEU A 74 1.72 1.80 4.95
CA LEU A 74 0.96 1.65 6.18
C LEU A 74 1.75 2.24 7.36
N THR A 75 3.01 1.83 7.52
CA THR A 75 3.90 2.36 8.55
C THR A 75 4.13 3.86 8.37
N LEU A 76 4.27 4.36 7.13
CA LEU A 76 4.41 5.78 6.84
C LEU A 76 3.21 6.59 7.36
N ALA A 77 1.98 6.12 7.12
CA ALA A 77 0.78 6.82 7.54
C ALA A 77 0.65 6.93 9.07
N TRP A 78 1.08 5.91 9.80
CA TRP A 78 0.95 5.85 11.27
C TRP A 78 2.13 6.44 12.04
N LEU A 79 3.34 6.40 11.48
CA LEU A 79 4.55 6.93 12.15
C LEU A 79 4.83 8.40 11.84
N THR A 80 4.18 8.97 10.82
CA THR A 80 4.35 10.40 10.50
C THR A 80 3.42 11.23 11.39
N PRO A 81 3.93 12.09 12.29
CA PRO A 81 3.12 12.78 13.31
C PRO A 81 2.02 13.68 12.74
N ASP A 82 2.27 14.27 11.57
CA ASP A 82 1.36 15.23 10.95
C ASP A 82 0.26 14.58 10.11
N VAL A 83 0.28 13.25 9.95
CA VAL A 83 -0.74 12.55 9.15
C VAL A 83 -2.04 12.43 9.95
N THR A 84 -3.13 12.86 9.31
CA THR A 84 -4.46 12.93 9.90
C THR A 84 -5.11 11.54 10.00
N ILE A 85 -5.97 11.37 11.00
CA ILE A 85 -6.71 10.13 11.24
C ILE A 85 -7.46 9.63 9.99
N PRO A 86 -8.16 10.48 9.20
CA PRO A 86 -8.83 10.01 7.98
C PRO A 86 -7.89 9.38 6.96
N VAL A 87 -6.67 9.90 6.84
CA VAL A 87 -5.64 9.34 5.94
C VAL A 87 -5.11 8.01 6.49
N GLN A 88 -4.82 7.93 7.79
CA GLN A 88 -4.44 6.68 8.44
C GLN A 88 -5.48 5.58 8.24
N VAL A 89 -6.75 5.91 8.45
CA VAL A 89 -7.88 5.00 8.23
C VAL A 89 -8.02 4.61 6.76
N ALA A 90 -7.87 5.56 5.83
CA ALA A 90 -7.94 5.28 4.40
C ALA A 90 -6.86 4.28 3.97
N ILE A 91 -5.61 4.50 4.34
CA ILE A 91 -4.50 3.58 4.02
C ILE A 91 -4.73 2.21 4.68
N THR A 92 -5.15 2.18 5.95
CA THR A 92 -5.45 0.92 6.65
C THR A 92 -6.54 0.12 5.93
N ARG A 93 -7.61 0.78 5.47
CA ARG A 93 -8.68 0.14 4.70
C ARG A 93 -8.21 -0.42 3.36
N VAL A 94 -7.32 0.30 2.67
CA VAL A 94 -6.73 -0.18 1.41
C VAL A 94 -5.98 -1.49 1.64
N PHE A 95 -5.12 -1.57 2.66
CA PHE A 95 -4.41 -2.80 2.99
C PHE A 95 -5.34 -3.93 3.46
N LEU A 96 -6.40 -3.61 4.22
CA LEU A 96 -7.41 -4.60 4.59
C LEU A 96 -8.09 -5.22 3.37
N HIS A 97 -8.45 -4.42 2.37
CA HIS A 97 -9.04 -4.95 1.13
C HIS A 97 -8.07 -5.86 0.37
N VAL A 98 -6.80 -5.48 0.26
CA VAL A 98 -5.77 -6.33 -0.37
C VAL A 98 -5.64 -7.65 0.40
N LEU A 99 -5.46 -7.61 1.72
CA LEU A 99 -5.32 -8.83 2.52
C LEU A 99 -6.56 -9.74 2.46
N GLN A 100 -7.76 -9.16 2.43
CA GLN A 100 -9.00 -9.92 2.25
C GLN A 100 -9.08 -10.59 0.88
N TYR A 101 -8.68 -9.88 -0.18
CA TYR A 101 -8.59 -10.44 -1.52
C TYR A 101 -7.59 -11.60 -1.56
N GLU A 102 -6.37 -11.38 -1.06
CA GLU A 102 -5.33 -12.42 -0.99
C GLU A 102 -5.78 -13.63 -0.17
N LEU A 103 -6.47 -13.42 0.95
CA LEU A 103 -7.04 -14.51 1.75
C LEU A 103 -8.06 -15.33 0.94
N GLY A 104 -8.88 -14.67 0.13
CA GLY A 104 -9.79 -15.33 -0.81
C GLY A 104 -9.05 -16.21 -1.81
N GLN A 105 -7.97 -15.68 -2.41
CA GLN A 105 -7.13 -16.43 -3.33
C GLN A 105 -6.48 -17.65 -2.67
N ILE A 106 -5.92 -17.48 -1.46
CA ILE A 106 -5.32 -18.55 -0.66
C ILE A 106 -6.32 -19.66 -0.29
N ASN A 107 -7.59 -19.30 -0.06
CA ASN A 107 -8.63 -20.28 0.23
C ASN A 107 -9.03 -21.10 -1.01
N ASN A 108 -8.82 -20.56 -2.21
CA ASN A 108 -9.11 -21.24 -3.47
C ASN A 108 -7.94 -22.11 -3.98
N LEU A 109 -6.79 -22.09 -3.30
CA LEU A 109 -5.64 -22.92 -3.68
C LEU A 109 -5.96 -24.42 -3.52
N PRO A 110 -5.63 -25.26 -4.53
CA PRO A 110 -5.88 -26.70 -4.47
C PRO A 110 -4.95 -27.36 -3.44
N THR A 111 -5.52 -27.80 -2.31
CA THR A 111 -4.81 -28.50 -1.20
C THR A 111 -4.33 -29.91 -1.55
N THR A 112 -4.55 -30.36 -2.78
CA THR A 112 -4.28 -31.73 -3.26
C THR A 112 -3.36 -31.77 -4.48
N SER A 113 -2.85 -30.62 -4.94
CA SER A 113 -1.90 -30.54 -6.05
C SER A 113 -0.52 -31.06 -5.62
N LYS A 114 0.01 -32.06 -6.32
CA LYS A 114 1.40 -32.55 -6.16
C LYS A 114 2.36 -31.38 -6.34
N GLY A 115 2.90 -30.84 -5.24
CA GLY A 115 3.93 -29.80 -5.25
C GLY A 115 3.70 -28.64 -4.27
N VAL A 116 2.47 -28.44 -3.79
CA VAL A 116 2.19 -27.39 -2.80
C VAL A 116 2.23 -27.99 -1.40
N ASP A 117 3.18 -27.56 -0.57
CA ASP A 117 3.24 -27.96 0.83
C ASP A 117 2.04 -27.36 1.58
N ASN A 118 1.09 -28.22 1.96
CA ASN A 118 -0.10 -27.85 2.70
C ASN A 118 0.21 -27.14 4.03
N ASN A 119 1.39 -27.39 4.62
CA ASN A 119 1.83 -26.71 5.82
C ASN A 119 2.09 -25.22 5.56
N ILE A 120 2.76 -24.88 4.45
CA ILE A 120 3.04 -23.50 4.04
C ILE A 120 1.75 -22.74 3.79
N VAL A 121 0.80 -23.32 3.04
CA VAL A 121 -0.50 -22.69 2.76
C VAL A 121 -1.29 -22.46 4.05
N SER A 122 -1.27 -23.41 4.98
CA SER A 122 -1.95 -23.26 6.27
C SER A 122 -1.33 -22.15 7.12
N THR A 123 0.00 -22.03 7.10
CA THR A 123 0.76 -21.01 7.82
C THR A 123 0.50 -19.63 7.24
N LEU A 124 0.56 -19.50 5.91
CA LEU A 124 0.24 -18.26 5.20
C LEU A 124 -1.20 -17.81 5.47
N ARG A 125 -2.17 -18.73 5.38
CA ARG A 125 -3.57 -18.45 5.71
C ARG A 125 -3.72 -17.96 7.16
N GLY A 126 -3.02 -18.59 8.09
CA GLY A 126 -2.99 -18.17 9.50
C GLY A 126 -2.41 -16.77 9.67
N GLY A 127 -1.27 -16.49 9.03
CA GLY A 127 -0.59 -15.20 9.04
C GLY A 127 -1.47 -14.07 8.50
N VAL A 128 -2.04 -14.24 7.31
CA VAL A 128 -2.93 -13.24 6.67
C VAL A 128 -4.17 -12.98 7.52
N LYS A 129 -4.79 -14.03 8.09
CA LYS A 129 -5.91 -13.85 9.04
C LYS A 129 -5.50 -13.07 10.28
N GLY A 130 -4.33 -13.36 10.83
CA GLY A 130 -3.77 -12.62 11.96
C GLY A 130 -3.62 -11.13 11.63
N LEU A 131 -3.05 -10.80 10.47
CA LEU A 131 -2.91 -9.42 10.02
C LEU A 131 -4.23 -8.68 9.88
N ILE A 132 -5.25 -9.33 9.30
CA ILE A 132 -6.59 -8.73 9.17
C ILE A 132 -7.16 -8.41 10.56
N VAL A 133 -7.09 -9.36 11.51
CA VAL A 133 -7.59 -9.14 12.87
C VAL A 133 -6.85 -7.99 13.54
N THR A 134 -5.52 -7.94 13.43
CA THR A 134 -4.73 -6.86 14.04
C THR A 134 -5.04 -5.49 13.43
N LEU A 135 -5.20 -5.40 12.10
CA LEU A 135 -5.54 -4.15 11.42
C LEU A 135 -6.99 -3.69 11.66
N GLN A 136 -7.88 -4.61 12.03
CA GLN A 136 -9.26 -4.30 12.44
C GLN A 136 -9.40 -3.99 13.94
N GLY A 137 -8.42 -4.35 14.75
CA GLY A 137 -8.43 -4.14 16.20
C GLY A 137 -8.12 -2.70 16.63
N ASP A 138 -8.08 -2.48 17.94
CA ASP A 138 -7.96 -1.13 18.53
C ASP A 138 -6.58 -0.47 18.33
N THR A 139 -5.56 -1.24 17.93
CA THR A 139 -4.17 -0.75 17.80
C THR A 139 -3.45 -1.28 16.55
N PRO A 140 -3.88 -0.87 15.34
CA PRO A 140 -3.27 -1.31 14.07
C PRO A 140 -1.79 -0.92 13.92
N TRP A 141 -1.28 0.05 14.68
CA TRP A 141 0.13 0.47 14.70
C TRP A 141 1.03 -0.39 15.62
N MET A 142 0.46 -1.25 16.47
CA MET A 142 1.22 -2.13 17.39
C MET A 142 1.58 -3.49 16.78
N VAL A 143 1.58 -3.63 15.45
CA VAL A 143 2.04 -4.85 14.79
C VAL A 143 3.55 -5.00 15.02
N CYS A 144 3.94 -5.66 16.11
CA CYS A 144 5.28 -6.18 16.32
C CYS A 144 5.43 -7.45 15.47
N TRP A 145 5.91 -7.28 14.23
CA TRP A 145 6.32 -8.41 13.40
C TRP A 145 7.34 -9.23 14.20
N SER A 146 7.00 -10.49 14.51
CA SER A 146 7.88 -11.34 15.30
C SER A 146 9.26 -11.39 14.61
N PRO A 147 10.38 -11.32 15.35
CA PRO A 147 11.73 -11.20 14.77
C PRO A 147 12.20 -12.39 13.90
N GLY A 148 11.33 -13.34 13.59
CA GLY A 148 11.57 -14.46 12.67
C GLY A 148 10.72 -14.46 11.39
N MET A 149 9.81 -13.51 11.19
CA MET A 149 9.07 -13.35 9.94
C MET A 149 9.78 -12.26 9.12
N SER A 150 10.87 -12.62 8.45
CA SER A 150 11.63 -11.64 7.67
C SER A 150 10.78 -11.13 6.51
N VAL A 151 10.93 -9.85 6.18
CA VAL A 151 10.33 -9.24 4.98
C VAL A 151 10.72 -10.04 3.74
N GLU A 152 11.91 -10.66 3.73
CA GLU A 152 12.37 -11.56 2.67
C GLU A 152 11.46 -12.78 2.52
N MET A 153 11.01 -13.40 3.62
CA MET A 153 10.15 -14.59 3.60
C MET A 153 8.75 -14.28 3.05
N LEU A 154 8.22 -13.09 3.35
CA LEU A 154 6.96 -12.60 2.76
C LEU A 154 7.13 -12.22 1.28
N THR A 155 8.29 -11.68 0.89
CA THR A 155 8.59 -11.31 -0.50
C THR A 155 8.85 -12.54 -1.37
N GLU A 156 9.52 -13.57 -0.86
CA GLU A 156 9.74 -14.84 -1.55
C GLU A 156 8.43 -15.61 -1.80
N LEU A 157 7.48 -15.54 -0.86
CA LEU A 157 6.18 -16.23 -0.99
C LEU A 157 5.20 -15.56 -1.97
N MET A 158 5.38 -14.28 -2.29
CA MET A 158 4.54 -13.56 -3.25
C MET A 158 5.08 -13.61 -4.69
N VAL A 159 6.30 -14.12 -4.89
CA VAL A 159 7.03 -14.10 -6.18
C VAL A 159 7.16 -15.50 -6.83
N GLN A 160 6.65 -16.57 -6.21
CA GLN A 160 6.60 -17.93 -6.79
C GLN A 160 5.18 -18.33 -7.22
#